data_AF-A0A7C3CR60-F1
#
_entry.id   AF-A0A7C3CR60-F1
#
_cell.length_a   1.000
_cell.length_b   1.000
_cell.length_c   1.000
_cell.angle_alpha   90.00
_cell.angle_beta   90.00
_cell.angle_gamma   90.00
#
_symmetry.space_group_name_H-M   'P 1'
#
loop_
_entity.id
_entity.type
_entity.pdbx_description
1 polymer ?
#
loop_
_entity_poly.entity_id
_entity_poly.type
_entity_poly.pdbx_seq_one_letter_code
_entity_poly.pdbx_strand_id
1 'polypeptide(L)'
;MIKKSTLTKVLLTFVLLGTFLSAQRVTQMKFEGLAHLSPAVAQEVADIRIGDTITATNVNDSIKNFFAQGYFEDVWVDRKGGVLIYHFKEKLAIANVDIKGYGSGDDGAKLLEGIGIKKGDLYDIRRIRKAKRTLIAKLESQGYYDTVVDVTSTPVGESSMSIVFDVNKGEKIIIKKMNFVGAEEVSQGDLETELANKEEDFWGWMPWRNDGKAAVEQLEYDAHRVKNAYMKHGYIDAQVSKPLMRVDFGSYEAEVDYKVMEGEQYHVGTVSISQDVAGLDVKSLESDLMLREGKIFNIKRMRADMKMLEEEVGNFGYAYV
;
A
#
# COMPACT_ATOMS: atom_id res chain seq x y z
N MET A 1 46.50 -99.24 -2.16
CA MET A 1 47.84 -98.61 -2.03
C MET A 1 47.65 -97.10 -2.25
N ILE A 2 47.69 -96.22 -1.24
CA ILE A 2 48.83 -95.60 -0.52
C ILE A 2 48.75 -94.07 -0.72
N LYS A 3 48.49 -93.33 0.38
CA LYS A 3 48.97 -91.98 0.79
C LYS A 3 48.65 -90.75 -0.11
N LYS A 4 48.37 -89.53 0.36
CA LYS A 4 48.67 -88.76 1.60
C LYS A 4 47.75 -87.51 1.57
N SER A 5 46.95 -87.19 2.58
CA SER A 5 47.23 -86.16 3.62
C SER A 5 48.02 -84.93 3.15
N THR A 6 47.38 -83.76 3.16
CA THR A 6 47.82 -82.58 3.94
C THR A 6 46.70 -81.55 4.06
N LEU A 7 46.29 -81.34 5.31
CA LEU A 7 45.61 -80.19 5.87
C LEU A 7 46.48 -78.92 5.73
N THR A 8 45.90 -77.76 6.05
CA THR A 8 46.53 -76.44 6.37
C THR A 8 46.65 -75.41 5.23
N LYS A 9 45.75 -74.42 5.19
CA LYS A 9 45.99 -73.04 5.69
C LYS A 9 44.80 -72.15 5.37
N VAL A 10 44.20 -71.63 6.44
CA VAL A 10 43.31 -70.47 6.47
C VAL A 10 44.02 -69.28 5.80
N LEU A 11 43.38 -68.67 4.81
CA LEU A 11 43.68 -67.30 4.40
C LEU A 11 42.34 -66.54 4.35
N LEU A 12 42.02 -65.90 5.47
CA LEU A 12 40.92 -64.96 5.57
C LEU A 12 41.38 -63.65 4.92
N THR A 13 41.16 -63.50 3.62
CA THR A 13 41.41 -62.23 2.91
C THR A 13 40.31 -61.25 3.27
N PHE A 14 40.55 -60.44 4.30
CA PHE A 14 39.71 -59.29 4.64
C PHE A 14 39.92 -58.22 3.56
N VAL A 15 39.14 -58.28 2.48
CA VAL A 15 39.06 -57.18 1.51
C VAL A 15 38.34 -56.03 2.21
N LEU A 16 39.12 -55.17 2.85
CA LEU A 16 38.73 -53.82 3.20
C LEU A 16 38.49 -53.08 1.88
N LEU A 17 37.28 -53.21 1.34
CA LEU A 17 36.76 -52.33 0.32
C LEU A 17 36.49 -50.99 1.00
N GLY A 18 37.57 -50.27 1.31
CA GLY A 18 37.49 -48.88 1.71
C GLY A 18 36.92 -48.13 0.53
N THR A 19 35.61 -47.89 0.54
CA THR A 19 35.01 -46.86 -0.29
C THR A 19 35.63 -45.55 0.17
N PHE A 20 36.71 -45.14 -0.49
CA PHE A 20 37.12 -43.75 -0.48
C PHE A 20 35.93 -42.98 -1.06
N LEU A 21 35.08 -42.45 -0.18
CA LEU A 21 34.26 -41.30 -0.52
C LEU A 21 35.25 -40.16 -0.70
N SER A 22 35.88 -40.10 -1.87
CA SER A 22 36.67 -38.93 -2.26
C SER A 22 35.66 -37.80 -2.37
N ALA A 23 35.61 -36.97 -1.33
CA ALA A 23 34.78 -35.79 -1.30
C ALA A 23 35.19 -34.94 -2.52
N GLN A 24 34.31 -34.89 -3.50
CA GLN A 24 34.63 -34.30 -4.80
C GLN A 24 34.84 -32.81 -4.60
N ARG A 25 36.01 -32.30 -4.99
CA ARG A 25 36.31 -30.87 -4.86
C ARG A 25 35.85 -30.10 -6.08
N VAL A 26 35.49 -28.84 -5.88
CA VAL A 26 35.17 -27.90 -6.96
C VAL A 26 36.45 -27.61 -7.73
N THR A 27 36.49 -28.02 -8.98
CA THR A 27 37.62 -27.75 -9.89
C THR A 27 37.32 -26.55 -10.79
N GLN A 28 36.05 -26.34 -11.14
CA GLN A 28 35.62 -25.26 -12.00
C GLN A 28 34.13 -24.94 -11.77
N MET A 29 33.76 -23.67 -11.96
CA MET A 29 32.38 -23.23 -12.01
C MET A 29 32.09 -22.62 -13.38
N LYS A 30 30.93 -22.94 -13.95
CA LYS A 30 30.41 -22.36 -15.20
C LYS A 30 29.02 -21.79 -14.94
N PHE A 31 28.72 -20.67 -15.58
CA PHE A 31 27.44 -19.98 -15.46
C PHE A 31 26.87 -19.76 -16.85
N GLU A 32 25.68 -20.32 -17.11
CA GLU A 32 25.02 -20.29 -18.41
C GLU A 32 23.64 -19.64 -18.29
N GLY A 33 23.31 -18.71 -19.20
CA GLY A 33 22.02 -18.01 -19.19
C GLY A 33 21.96 -16.76 -18.31
N LEU A 34 23.11 -16.21 -17.89
CA LEU A 34 23.18 -14.92 -17.22
C LEU A 34 23.05 -13.77 -18.23
N ALA A 35 22.24 -12.77 -17.90
CA ALA A 35 22.22 -11.47 -18.57
C ALA A 35 22.39 -10.30 -17.57
N HIS A 36 21.89 -10.41 -16.34
CA HIS A 36 21.95 -9.33 -15.34
C HIS A 36 23.13 -9.41 -14.35
N LEU A 37 23.77 -10.58 -14.21
CA LEU A 37 24.97 -10.73 -13.38
C LEU A 37 26.20 -11.04 -14.23
N SER A 38 27.33 -10.44 -13.89
CA SER A 38 28.61 -10.86 -14.47
C SER A 38 29.05 -12.20 -13.86
N PRO A 39 29.83 -13.02 -14.60
CA PRO A 39 30.32 -14.30 -14.06
C PRO A 39 31.12 -14.16 -12.75
N ALA A 40 31.86 -13.06 -12.58
CA ALA A 40 32.61 -12.79 -11.35
C ALA A 40 31.67 -12.53 -10.16
N VAL A 41 30.61 -11.74 -10.36
CA VAL A 41 29.60 -11.51 -9.31
C VAL A 41 28.84 -12.79 -9.01
N ALA A 42 28.50 -13.59 -10.03
CA ALA A 42 27.85 -14.88 -9.83
C ALA A 42 28.70 -15.84 -8.98
N GLN A 43 30.02 -15.81 -9.15
CA GLN A 43 30.93 -16.61 -8.33
C GLN A 43 30.91 -16.20 -6.84
N GLU A 44 30.86 -14.90 -6.56
CA GLU A 44 30.73 -14.41 -5.18
C GLU A 44 29.36 -14.76 -4.58
N VAL A 45 28.27 -14.59 -5.34
CA VAL A 45 26.90 -14.93 -4.89
C VAL A 45 26.75 -16.42 -4.58
N ALA A 46 27.41 -17.28 -5.35
CA ALA A 46 27.36 -18.72 -5.12
C ALA A 46 27.93 -19.12 -3.75
N ASP A 47 28.81 -18.30 -3.15
CA ASP A 47 29.50 -18.59 -1.88
C ASP A 47 30.18 -19.98 -1.88
N ILE A 48 30.75 -20.35 -3.03
CA ILE A 48 31.52 -21.58 -3.25
C ILE A 48 32.80 -21.21 -4.00
N ARG A 49 33.94 -21.67 -3.50
CA ARG A 49 35.26 -21.42 -4.09
C ARG A 49 35.82 -22.67 -4.75
N ILE A 50 36.71 -22.44 -5.72
CA ILE A 50 37.52 -23.51 -6.30
C ILE A 50 38.37 -24.13 -5.19
N GLY A 51 38.34 -25.46 -5.08
CA GLY A 51 38.98 -26.23 -4.02
C GLY A 51 38.04 -26.67 -2.90
N ASP A 52 36.85 -26.06 -2.78
CA ASP A 52 35.87 -26.44 -1.77
C ASP A 52 35.32 -27.85 -2.00
N THR A 53 34.85 -28.48 -0.93
CA THR A 53 34.21 -29.79 -1.02
C THR A 53 32.77 -29.64 -1.52
N ILE A 54 32.40 -30.35 -2.57
CA ILE A 54 31.03 -30.35 -3.09
C ILE A 54 30.15 -31.17 -2.14
N THR A 55 29.17 -30.52 -1.52
CA THR A 55 28.16 -31.16 -0.67
C THR A 55 26.76 -30.85 -1.20
N ALA A 56 25.74 -31.58 -0.77
CA ALA A 56 24.37 -31.21 -1.14
C ALA A 56 23.97 -29.87 -0.51
N THR A 57 24.43 -29.60 0.71
CA THR A 57 24.10 -28.40 1.48
C THR A 57 24.64 -27.13 0.83
N ASN A 58 25.95 -27.04 0.57
CA ASN A 58 26.52 -25.82 0.00
C ASN A 58 25.99 -25.51 -1.41
N VAL A 59 25.73 -26.53 -2.24
CA VAL A 59 25.10 -26.30 -3.56
C VAL A 59 23.64 -25.86 -3.41
N ASN A 60 22.90 -26.35 -2.43
CA ASN A 60 21.54 -25.88 -2.19
C ASN A 60 21.52 -24.43 -1.66
N ASP A 61 22.47 -24.09 -0.79
CA ASP A 61 22.59 -22.72 -0.28
C ASP A 61 23.05 -21.76 -1.36
N SER A 62 23.94 -22.17 -2.27
CA SER A 62 24.30 -21.36 -3.44
C SER A 62 23.10 -21.07 -4.34
N ILE A 63 22.25 -22.07 -4.61
CA ILE A 63 20.99 -21.89 -5.35
C ILE A 63 20.08 -20.89 -4.63
N LYS A 64 19.92 -20.99 -3.32
CA LYS A 64 19.13 -20.01 -2.53
C LYS A 64 19.71 -18.60 -2.62
N ASN A 65 21.04 -18.46 -2.57
CA ASN A 65 21.70 -17.15 -2.68
C ASN A 65 21.41 -16.50 -4.04
N PHE A 66 21.36 -17.29 -5.12
CA PHE A 66 20.93 -16.80 -6.43
C PHE A 66 19.46 -16.38 -6.45
N PHE A 67 18.55 -17.19 -5.92
CA PHE A 67 17.13 -16.80 -5.82
C PHE A 67 16.93 -15.53 -4.97
N ALA A 68 17.75 -15.33 -3.93
CA ALA A 68 17.72 -14.14 -3.10
C ALA A 68 18.09 -12.85 -3.86
N GLN A 69 18.82 -12.95 -4.98
CA GLN A 69 19.07 -11.79 -5.86
C GLN A 69 17.79 -11.32 -6.56
N GLY A 70 16.77 -12.17 -6.68
CA GLY A 70 15.47 -11.81 -7.23
C GLY A 70 15.38 -11.77 -8.76
N TYR A 71 16.49 -11.94 -9.47
CA TYR A 71 16.57 -11.91 -10.94
C TYR A 71 16.05 -13.16 -11.64
N PHE A 72 16.07 -14.32 -10.96
CA PHE A 72 15.87 -15.62 -11.60
C PHE A 72 14.48 -16.19 -11.37
N GLU A 73 13.89 -16.73 -12.43
CA GLU A 73 12.70 -17.58 -12.41
C GLU A 73 13.08 -18.99 -11.95
N ASP A 74 14.21 -19.51 -12.45
CA ASP A 74 14.72 -20.83 -12.11
C ASP A 74 16.26 -20.85 -12.10
N VAL A 75 16.82 -21.68 -11.21
CA VAL A 75 18.27 -21.88 -11.05
C VAL A 75 18.51 -23.35 -10.73
N TRP A 76 19.28 -24.03 -11.56
CA TRP A 76 19.69 -25.42 -11.31
C TRP A 76 21.17 -25.64 -11.60
N VAL A 77 21.71 -26.72 -11.05
CA VAL A 77 23.16 -27.01 -11.08
C VAL A 77 23.42 -28.44 -11.50
N ASP A 78 24.11 -28.60 -12.62
CA ASP A 78 24.65 -29.88 -13.07
C ASP A 78 26.05 -30.09 -12.50
N ARG A 79 26.35 -31.34 -12.11
CA ARG A 79 27.63 -31.74 -11.52
C ARG A 79 28.34 -32.75 -12.41
N LYS A 80 29.54 -32.41 -12.90
CA LYS A 80 30.35 -33.30 -13.76
C LYS A 80 31.81 -33.27 -13.31
N GLY A 81 32.28 -34.31 -12.63
CA GLY A 81 33.73 -34.49 -12.40
C GLY A 81 34.42 -33.38 -11.60
N GLY A 82 33.71 -32.72 -10.66
CA GLY A 82 34.23 -31.57 -9.90
C GLY A 82 33.85 -30.21 -10.50
N VAL A 83 33.25 -30.20 -11.69
CA VAL A 83 32.72 -29.00 -12.33
C VAL A 83 31.26 -28.79 -11.92
N LEU A 84 30.94 -27.58 -11.45
CA LEU A 84 29.57 -27.12 -11.21
C LEU A 84 29.13 -26.25 -12.40
N ILE A 85 28.07 -26.65 -13.09
CA ILE A 85 27.49 -25.90 -14.21
C ILE A 85 26.14 -25.36 -13.74
N TYR A 86 26.09 -24.05 -13.51
CA TYR A 86 24.88 -23.34 -13.14
C TYR A 86 24.15 -22.92 -14.40
N HIS A 87 22.86 -23.22 -14.44
CA HIS A 87 21.97 -22.77 -15.48
C HIS A 87 20.93 -21.82 -14.87
N PHE A 88 20.72 -20.70 -15.54
CA PHE A 88 19.83 -19.64 -15.09
C PHE A 88 18.71 -19.43 -16.10
N LYS A 89 17.49 -19.35 -15.60
CA LYS A 89 16.36 -18.78 -16.33
C LYS A 89 16.02 -17.45 -15.66
N GLU A 90 16.35 -16.34 -16.32
CA GLU A 90 16.06 -15.01 -15.79
C GLU A 90 14.58 -14.63 -15.95
N LYS A 91 14.10 -13.81 -15.02
CA LYS A 91 12.77 -13.20 -15.10
C LYS A 91 12.72 -12.21 -16.25
N LEU A 92 11.60 -12.18 -16.95
CA LEU A 92 11.32 -11.20 -17.99
C LEU A 92 11.11 -9.80 -17.39
N ALA A 93 11.48 -8.76 -18.13
CA ALA A 93 11.16 -7.39 -17.75
C ALA A 93 9.71 -7.04 -18.11
N ILE A 94 9.06 -6.21 -17.31
CA ILE A 94 7.72 -5.70 -17.63
C ILE A 94 7.85 -4.57 -18.66
N ALA A 95 7.37 -4.80 -19.88
CA ALA A 95 7.41 -3.82 -20.97
C ALA A 95 6.40 -2.68 -20.78
N ASN A 96 5.19 -3.03 -20.33
CA ASN A 96 4.08 -2.13 -20.09
C ASN A 96 3.11 -2.74 -19.06
N VAL A 97 2.42 -1.86 -18.33
CA VAL A 97 1.33 -2.20 -17.42
C VAL A 97 0.15 -1.35 -17.83
N ASP A 98 -0.88 -1.98 -18.36
CA ASP A 98 -2.07 -1.29 -18.85
C ASP A 98 -3.32 -1.73 -18.07
N ILE A 99 -4.36 -0.92 -18.18
CA ILE A 99 -5.68 -1.18 -17.60
C ILE A 99 -6.76 -1.03 -18.67
N LYS A 100 -7.73 -1.95 -18.65
CA LYS A 100 -8.94 -1.93 -19.48
C LYS A 100 -10.18 -1.90 -18.58
N GLY A 101 -11.30 -1.42 -19.11
CA GLY A 101 -12.57 -1.33 -18.39
C GLY A 101 -12.65 -0.20 -17.35
N TYR A 102 -11.60 0.64 -17.22
CA TYR A 102 -11.55 1.73 -16.25
C TYR A 102 -11.41 3.12 -16.87
N GLY A 103 -12.53 3.85 -16.98
CA GLY A 103 -12.55 5.27 -17.34
C GLY A 103 -11.99 5.57 -18.74
N SER A 104 -11.75 6.85 -19.00
CA SER A 104 -11.15 7.36 -20.24
C SER A 104 -9.93 8.23 -19.89
N GLY A 105 -8.93 8.30 -20.76
CA GLY A 105 -7.75 9.15 -20.53
C GLY A 105 -6.88 8.69 -19.36
N ASP A 106 -6.46 9.62 -18.50
CA ASP A 106 -5.45 9.40 -17.46
C ASP A 106 -5.98 8.67 -16.21
N ASP A 107 -7.29 8.45 -16.09
CA ASP A 107 -7.91 7.82 -14.92
C ASP A 107 -7.38 6.42 -14.66
N GLY A 108 -7.11 5.66 -15.72
CA GLY A 108 -6.51 4.33 -15.64
C GLY A 108 -5.07 4.37 -15.12
N ALA A 109 -4.27 5.33 -15.59
CA ALA A 109 -2.88 5.49 -15.16
C ALA A 109 -2.79 5.82 -13.66
N LYS A 110 -3.64 6.74 -13.18
CA LYS A 110 -3.76 7.07 -11.74
C LYS A 110 -4.19 5.89 -10.90
N LEU A 111 -5.01 4.99 -11.44
CA LEU A 111 -5.41 3.79 -10.72
C LEU A 111 -4.22 2.84 -10.50
N LEU A 112 -3.35 2.71 -11.51
CA LEU A 112 -2.13 1.89 -11.46
C LEU A 112 -1.05 2.49 -10.55
N GLU A 113 -1.11 3.78 -10.22
CA GLU A 113 -0.20 4.37 -9.24
C GLU A 113 -0.38 3.74 -7.86
N GLY A 114 0.74 3.35 -7.24
CA GLY A 114 0.77 2.79 -5.89
C GLY A 114 0.44 1.28 -5.79
N ILE A 115 0.13 0.59 -6.89
CA ILE A 115 -0.20 -0.86 -6.84
C ILE A 115 1.03 -1.76 -6.64
N GLY A 116 2.24 -1.21 -6.75
CA GLY A 116 3.50 -1.90 -6.46
C GLY A 116 4.14 -2.64 -7.63
N ILE A 117 3.72 -2.36 -8.86
CA ILE A 117 4.38 -2.79 -10.11
C ILE A 117 4.43 -1.62 -11.09
N LYS A 118 5.46 -1.59 -11.92
CA LYS A 118 5.64 -0.58 -12.98
C LYS A 118 6.45 -1.14 -14.14
N LYS A 119 6.44 -0.42 -15.27
CA LYS A 119 7.33 -0.68 -16.39
C LYS A 119 8.80 -0.74 -15.93
N GLY A 120 9.53 -1.72 -16.43
CA GLY A 120 10.93 -1.99 -16.10
C GLY A 120 11.15 -2.89 -14.88
N ASP A 121 10.12 -3.14 -14.05
CA ASP A 121 10.21 -4.14 -12.99
C ASP A 121 10.35 -5.56 -13.59
N LEU A 122 10.92 -6.48 -12.83
CA LEU A 122 10.95 -7.90 -13.21
C LEU A 122 9.60 -8.56 -12.96
N TYR A 123 9.16 -9.36 -13.93
CA TYR A 123 7.94 -10.15 -13.87
C TYR A 123 8.00 -11.14 -12.70
N ASP A 124 7.05 -11.02 -11.77
CA ASP A 124 6.87 -11.97 -10.68
C ASP A 124 5.38 -12.14 -10.41
N ILE A 125 4.89 -13.36 -10.58
CA ILE A 125 3.46 -13.69 -10.44
C ILE A 125 2.91 -13.35 -9.06
N ARG A 126 3.74 -13.39 -7.99
CA ARG A 126 3.31 -13.02 -6.65
C ARG A 126 3.14 -11.51 -6.53
N ARG A 127 4.05 -10.73 -7.12
CA ARG A 127 3.91 -9.26 -7.17
C ARG A 127 2.68 -8.84 -7.96
N ILE A 128 2.40 -9.50 -9.08
CA ILE A 128 1.21 -9.23 -9.90
C ILE A 128 -0.08 -9.57 -9.13
N ARG A 129 -0.12 -10.71 -8.44
CA ARG A 129 -1.27 -11.08 -7.59
C ARG A 129 -1.47 -10.08 -6.45
N LYS A 130 -0.37 -9.58 -5.85
CA LYS A 130 -0.44 -8.52 -4.84
C LYS A 130 -1.00 -7.23 -5.44
N ALA A 131 -0.49 -6.82 -6.60
CA ALA A 131 -0.96 -5.64 -7.32
C ALA A 131 -2.46 -5.73 -7.66
N LYS A 132 -2.94 -6.88 -8.13
CA LYS A 132 -4.39 -7.14 -8.33
C LYS A 132 -5.21 -6.91 -7.05
N ARG A 133 -4.74 -7.43 -5.91
CA ARG A 133 -5.44 -7.24 -4.61
C ARG A 133 -5.42 -5.77 -4.16
N THR A 134 -4.29 -5.09 -4.31
CA THR A 134 -4.19 -3.65 -4.01
C THR A 134 -5.13 -2.84 -4.89
N LEU A 135 -5.26 -3.21 -6.17
CA LEU A 135 -6.17 -2.57 -7.11
C LEU A 135 -7.63 -2.69 -6.68
N ILE A 136 -8.05 -3.91 -6.30
CA ILE A 136 -9.39 -4.19 -5.78
C ILE A 136 -9.63 -3.38 -4.50
N ALA A 137 -8.71 -3.41 -3.54
CA ALA A 137 -8.85 -2.68 -2.29
C ALA A 137 -8.94 -1.15 -2.48
N LYS A 138 -8.24 -0.60 -3.49
CA LYS A 138 -8.33 0.83 -3.86
C LYS A 138 -9.69 1.19 -4.46
N LEU A 139 -10.31 0.26 -5.19
CA LEU A 139 -11.66 0.46 -5.73
C LEU A 139 -12.72 0.35 -4.62
N GLU A 140 -12.55 -0.62 -3.72
CA GLU A 140 -13.36 -0.76 -2.51
C GLU A 140 -13.27 0.48 -1.60
N SER A 141 -12.08 1.07 -1.43
CA SER A 141 -11.92 2.31 -0.65
C SER A 141 -12.63 3.52 -1.27
N GLN A 142 -12.77 3.51 -2.61
CA GLN A 142 -13.56 4.49 -3.37
C GLN A 142 -15.07 4.17 -3.39
N GLY A 143 -15.50 3.10 -2.71
CA GLY A 143 -16.89 2.69 -2.57
C GLY A 143 -17.40 1.73 -3.65
N TYR A 144 -16.54 1.19 -4.51
CA TYR A 144 -16.94 0.17 -5.51
C TYR A 144 -16.84 -1.24 -4.91
N TYR A 145 -17.91 -2.02 -5.01
CA TYR A 145 -17.99 -3.40 -4.55
C TYR A 145 -18.34 -4.34 -5.70
N ASP A 146 -18.11 -5.63 -5.50
CA ASP A 146 -18.18 -6.66 -6.54
C ASP A 146 -17.25 -6.36 -7.73
N THR A 147 -16.14 -5.68 -7.43
CA THR A 147 -15.06 -5.44 -8.39
C THR A 147 -14.43 -6.76 -8.82
N VAL A 148 -14.36 -6.97 -10.13
CA VAL A 148 -13.65 -8.10 -10.74
C VAL A 148 -12.48 -7.58 -11.54
N VAL A 149 -11.29 -8.13 -11.26
CA VAL A 149 -10.06 -7.78 -11.96
C VAL A 149 -9.45 -9.03 -12.54
N ASP A 150 -9.35 -9.12 -13.85
CA ASP A 150 -8.58 -10.17 -14.52
C ASP A 150 -7.23 -9.65 -14.98
N VAL A 151 -6.22 -10.50 -14.95
CA VAL A 151 -4.86 -10.10 -15.32
C VAL A 151 -4.36 -11.01 -16.41
N THR A 152 -4.07 -10.41 -17.56
CA THR A 152 -3.45 -11.10 -18.69
C THR A 152 -1.98 -10.73 -18.75
N SER A 153 -1.12 -11.75 -18.85
CA SER A 153 0.33 -11.58 -19.03
C SER A 153 0.72 -12.17 -20.38
N THR A 154 1.18 -11.33 -21.30
CA THR A 154 1.50 -11.72 -22.68
C THR A 154 2.97 -11.44 -22.97
N PRO A 155 3.78 -12.44 -23.38
CA PRO A 155 5.15 -12.19 -23.79
C PRO A 155 5.23 -11.20 -24.95
N VAL A 156 6.19 -10.29 -24.90
CA VAL A 156 6.49 -9.34 -25.96
C VAL A 156 7.95 -9.52 -26.35
N GLY A 157 8.19 -10.21 -27.47
CA GLY A 157 9.53 -10.66 -27.82
C GLY A 157 10.05 -11.75 -26.88
N GLU A 158 11.37 -11.82 -26.69
CA GLU A 158 12.02 -12.91 -25.94
C GLU A 158 12.29 -12.59 -24.47
N SER A 159 12.45 -11.30 -24.11
CA SER A 159 12.93 -10.88 -22.78
C SER A 159 11.92 -10.03 -21.99
N SER A 160 10.71 -9.83 -22.53
CA SER A 160 9.73 -8.93 -21.93
C SER A 160 8.33 -9.50 -21.84
N MET A 161 7.55 -8.98 -20.90
CA MET A 161 6.16 -9.35 -20.63
C MET A 161 5.29 -8.09 -20.57
N SER A 162 4.16 -8.11 -21.26
CA SER A 162 3.11 -7.10 -21.15
C SER A 162 2.06 -7.55 -20.14
N ILE A 163 1.66 -6.66 -19.22
CA ILE A 163 0.66 -6.94 -18.19
C ILE A 163 -0.55 -6.05 -18.43
N VAL A 164 -1.73 -6.66 -18.54
CA VAL A 164 -2.99 -5.95 -18.71
C VAL A 164 -3.94 -6.35 -17.58
N PHE A 165 -4.40 -5.36 -16.82
CA PHE A 165 -5.48 -5.50 -15.84
C PHE A 165 -6.81 -5.18 -16.52
N ASP A 166 -7.67 -6.16 -16.72
CA ASP A 166 -9.04 -5.95 -17.16
C ASP A 166 -9.93 -5.78 -15.93
N VAL A 167 -10.51 -4.58 -15.77
CA VAL A 167 -11.19 -4.17 -14.55
C VAL A 167 -12.65 -3.93 -14.84
N ASN A 168 -13.50 -4.75 -14.23
CA ASN A 168 -14.90 -4.41 -14.00
C ASN A 168 -14.99 -3.78 -12.61
N LYS A 169 -15.36 -2.50 -12.56
CA LYS A 169 -15.46 -1.74 -11.30
C LYS A 169 -16.49 -2.33 -10.34
N GLY A 170 -17.51 -3.00 -10.86
CA GLY A 170 -18.67 -3.38 -10.08
C GLY A 170 -19.55 -2.17 -9.77
N GLU A 171 -20.36 -2.29 -8.72
CA GLU A 171 -21.36 -1.29 -8.35
C GLU A 171 -20.87 -0.40 -7.23
N LYS A 172 -21.31 0.86 -7.25
CA LYS A 172 -20.90 1.84 -6.24
C LYS A 172 -21.93 1.89 -5.12
N ILE A 173 -21.46 1.87 -3.88
CA ILE A 173 -22.35 2.01 -2.72
C ILE A 173 -22.97 3.42 -2.70
N ILE A 174 -24.29 3.46 -2.56
CA ILE A 174 -25.08 4.68 -2.46
C ILE A 174 -25.63 4.81 -1.04
N ILE A 175 -25.28 5.89 -0.35
CA ILE A 175 -25.79 6.22 0.97
C ILE A 175 -27.20 6.78 0.81
N LYS A 176 -28.20 5.97 1.13
CA LYS A 176 -29.62 6.36 1.07
C LYS A 176 -30.09 7.08 2.31
N LYS A 177 -29.38 6.91 3.42
CA LYS A 177 -29.76 7.51 4.70
C LYS A 177 -28.54 7.82 5.55
N MET A 178 -28.52 9.01 6.12
CA MET A 178 -27.52 9.43 7.09
C MET A 178 -28.22 9.88 8.37
N ASN A 179 -27.89 9.27 9.50
CA ASN A 179 -28.52 9.59 10.79
C ASN A 179 -27.48 10.15 11.77
N PHE A 180 -27.82 11.26 12.40
CA PHE A 180 -27.06 11.86 13.50
C PHE A 180 -27.84 11.67 14.80
N VAL A 181 -27.63 10.54 15.47
CA VAL A 181 -28.37 10.17 16.68
C VAL A 181 -27.85 10.99 17.86
N GLY A 182 -28.73 11.77 18.49
CA GLY A 182 -28.38 12.70 19.56
C GLY A 182 -27.98 14.09 19.07
N ALA A 183 -28.15 14.38 17.77
CA ALA A 183 -28.05 15.72 17.23
C ALA A 183 -29.44 16.39 17.27
N GLU A 184 -29.62 17.39 18.13
CA GLU A 184 -30.88 18.13 18.28
C GLU A 184 -30.70 19.63 18.00
N GLU A 185 -29.51 20.18 18.29
CA GLU A 185 -29.24 21.62 18.23
C GLU A 185 -28.68 22.10 16.88
N VAL A 186 -28.05 21.21 16.10
CA VAL A 186 -27.50 21.53 14.77
C VAL A 186 -28.22 20.74 13.70
N SER A 187 -28.67 21.43 12.64
CA SER A 187 -29.45 20.79 11.57
C SER A 187 -28.61 19.79 10.77
N GLN A 188 -29.23 18.73 10.29
CA GLN A 188 -28.57 17.73 9.45
C GLN A 188 -27.90 18.34 8.21
N GLY A 189 -28.53 19.33 7.56
CA GLY A 189 -27.94 20.02 6.41
C GLY A 189 -26.65 20.78 6.75
N ASP A 190 -26.58 21.38 7.94
CA ASP A 190 -25.36 22.05 8.42
C ASP A 190 -24.24 21.05 8.73
N LEU A 191 -24.59 19.89 9.29
CA LEU A 191 -23.66 18.80 9.56
C LEU A 191 -23.10 18.20 8.26
N GLU A 192 -23.95 18.04 7.24
CA GLU A 192 -23.59 17.44 5.95
C GLU A 192 -22.80 18.36 5.04
N THR A 193 -22.81 19.68 5.27
CA THR A 193 -22.23 20.68 4.35
C THR A 193 -20.77 20.35 3.99
N GLU A 194 -19.96 19.96 4.97
CA GLU A 194 -18.52 19.70 4.78
C GLU A 194 -18.15 18.22 4.66
N LEU A 195 -19.13 17.30 4.72
CA LEU A 195 -18.84 15.88 4.64
C LEU A 195 -18.44 15.48 3.21
N ALA A 196 -17.54 14.50 3.12
CA ALA A 196 -17.24 13.85 1.86
C ALA A 196 -18.32 12.85 1.47
N ASN A 197 -18.93 12.19 2.46
CA ASN A 197 -20.07 11.30 2.30
C ASN A 197 -21.36 12.02 2.71
N LYS A 198 -22.39 11.96 1.87
CA LYS A 198 -23.68 12.63 2.11
C LYS A 198 -24.81 11.68 1.76
N GLU A 199 -25.99 11.96 2.33
CA GLU A 199 -27.21 11.28 1.93
C GLU A 199 -27.54 11.60 0.46
N GLU A 200 -28.05 10.60 -0.28
CA GLU A 200 -28.54 10.83 -1.63
C GLU A 200 -29.75 11.77 -1.61
N ASP A 201 -29.63 12.83 -2.39
CA ASP A 201 -30.71 13.75 -2.64
C ASP A 201 -31.78 13.14 -3.57
N PHE A 202 -33.02 13.63 -3.48
CA PHE A 202 -34.02 13.35 -4.53
C PHE A 202 -33.45 13.71 -5.91
N TRP A 203 -33.53 12.85 -6.92
CA TRP A 203 -32.89 13.15 -8.22
C TRP A 203 -31.37 13.43 -8.11
N GLY A 204 -30.65 12.69 -7.27
CA GLY A 204 -29.20 12.83 -7.04
C GLY A 204 -28.32 12.72 -8.29
N TRP A 205 -28.85 12.23 -9.42
CA TRP A 205 -28.17 12.22 -10.71
C TRP A 205 -27.94 13.62 -11.31
N MET A 206 -28.59 14.66 -10.79
CA MET A 206 -28.41 16.05 -11.27
C MET A 206 -27.10 16.67 -10.75
N PRO A 207 -26.35 17.43 -11.57
CA PRO A 207 -25.01 17.94 -11.21
C PRO A 207 -24.89 18.81 -9.95
N TRP A 208 -26.00 19.38 -9.48
CA TRP A 208 -26.04 20.26 -8.30
C TRP A 208 -26.62 19.57 -7.05
N ARG A 209 -26.89 18.27 -7.12
CA ARG A 209 -27.44 17.47 -6.01
C ARG A 209 -26.43 16.41 -5.58
N ASN A 210 -26.60 15.91 -4.36
CA ASN A 210 -25.73 14.86 -3.83
C ASN A 210 -26.17 13.50 -4.38
N ASP A 211 -25.26 12.80 -5.05
CA ASP A 211 -25.54 11.48 -5.65
C ASP A 211 -25.41 10.31 -4.67
N GLY A 212 -25.16 10.60 -3.39
CA GLY A 212 -25.02 9.63 -2.31
C GLY A 212 -23.83 8.68 -2.44
N LYS A 213 -22.95 8.85 -3.44
CA LYS A 213 -21.85 7.91 -3.69
C LYS A 213 -20.88 7.89 -2.52
N ALA A 214 -20.73 6.71 -1.91
CA ALA A 214 -19.82 6.55 -0.78
C ALA A 214 -18.34 6.68 -1.21
N ALA A 215 -17.56 7.38 -0.39
CA ALA A 215 -16.12 7.37 -0.34
C ALA A 215 -15.70 6.78 1.03
N VAL A 216 -15.56 5.45 1.08
CA VAL A 216 -15.33 4.69 2.32
C VAL A 216 -14.06 5.16 3.03
N GLU A 217 -13.01 5.47 2.28
CA GLU A 217 -11.75 6.01 2.83
C GLU A 217 -11.90 7.37 3.52
N GLN A 218 -12.93 8.14 3.19
CA GLN A 218 -13.21 9.44 3.79
C GLN A 218 -14.16 9.35 5.00
N LEU A 219 -14.83 8.21 5.19
CA LEU A 219 -15.91 8.07 6.16
C LEU A 219 -15.43 8.24 7.61
N GLU A 220 -14.25 7.72 7.96
CA GLU A 220 -13.68 7.94 9.30
C GLU A 220 -13.36 9.43 9.55
N TYR A 221 -13.00 10.19 8.51
CA TYR A 221 -12.73 11.62 8.61
C TYR A 221 -14.00 12.47 8.68
N ASP A 222 -15.14 11.94 8.20
CA ASP A 222 -16.42 12.63 8.30
C ASP A 222 -16.85 12.86 9.75
N ALA A 223 -16.56 11.94 10.67
CA ALA A 223 -16.81 12.17 12.11
C ALA A 223 -16.10 13.43 12.64
N HIS A 224 -14.88 13.71 12.18
CA HIS A 224 -14.16 14.93 12.53
C HIS A 224 -14.76 16.18 11.88
N ARG A 225 -15.29 16.06 10.65
CA ARG A 225 -15.98 17.15 9.94
C ARG A 225 -17.30 17.49 10.62
N VAL A 226 -18.07 16.50 11.07
CA VAL A 226 -19.28 16.70 11.90
C VAL A 226 -18.91 17.45 13.18
N LYS A 227 -17.86 17.01 13.90
CA LYS A 227 -17.39 17.73 15.09
C LYS A 227 -17.00 19.18 14.76
N ASN A 228 -16.34 19.41 13.62
CA ASN A 228 -16.00 20.76 13.17
C ASN A 228 -17.24 21.61 12.87
N ALA A 229 -18.32 21.02 12.33
CA ALA A 229 -19.60 21.69 12.14
C ALA A 229 -20.22 22.14 13.48
N TYR A 230 -20.17 21.29 14.51
CA TYR A 230 -20.57 21.65 15.87
C TYR A 230 -19.77 22.82 16.45
N MET A 231 -18.45 22.78 16.30
CA MET A 231 -17.56 23.84 16.78
C MET A 231 -17.79 25.20 16.08
N LYS A 232 -18.39 25.22 14.88
CA LYS A 232 -18.82 26.46 14.22
C LYS A 232 -20.09 27.05 14.81
N HIS A 233 -20.88 26.23 15.50
CA HIS A 233 -22.12 26.61 16.17
C HIS A 233 -21.94 26.81 17.68
N GLY A 234 -20.69 26.82 18.17
CA GLY A 234 -20.35 27.10 19.57
C GLY A 234 -20.19 25.86 20.46
N TYR A 235 -20.39 24.65 19.93
CA TYR A 235 -20.30 23.41 20.70
C TYR A 235 -18.85 22.87 20.67
N ILE A 236 -18.02 23.33 21.60
CA ILE A 236 -16.59 23.01 21.64
C ILE A 236 -16.35 21.58 22.13
N ASP A 237 -17.16 21.15 23.11
CA ASP A 237 -17.05 19.84 23.77
C ASP A 237 -17.80 18.72 23.03
N ALA A 238 -18.34 19.01 21.85
CA ALA A 238 -19.04 18.04 21.04
C ALA A 238 -18.18 16.80 20.77
N GLN A 239 -18.78 15.63 20.97
CA GLN A 239 -18.18 14.34 20.68
C GLN A 239 -19.01 13.62 19.63
N VAL A 240 -18.32 13.07 18.63
CA VAL A 240 -18.93 12.31 17.54
C VAL A 240 -18.28 10.95 17.50
N SER A 241 -19.09 9.89 17.48
CA SER A 241 -18.58 8.52 17.38
C SER A 241 -17.95 8.26 16.00
N LYS A 242 -17.22 7.15 15.90
CA LYS A 242 -16.94 6.57 14.59
C LYS A 242 -18.26 6.28 13.83
N PRO A 243 -18.27 6.40 12.49
CA PRO A 243 -19.42 6.04 11.68
C PRO A 243 -19.73 4.55 11.80
N LEU A 244 -21.02 4.22 11.84
CA LEU A 244 -21.50 2.85 11.64
C LEU A 244 -22.23 2.78 10.30
N MET A 245 -21.58 2.18 9.31
CA MET A 245 -22.15 1.98 7.98
C MET A 245 -22.72 0.57 7.86
N ARG A 246 -24.01 0.46 7.53
CA ARG A 246 -24.68 -0.78 7.14
C ARG A 246 -24.89 -0.77 5.65
N VAL A 247 -24.52 -1.86 4.98
CA VAL A 247 -24.62 -1.99 3.53
C VAL A 247 -25.45 -3.22 3.19
N ASP A 248 -26.43 -3.05 2.30
CA ASP A 248 -27.07 -4.17 1.61
C ASP A 248 -26.31 -4.45 0.31
N PHE A 249 -25.56 -5.55 0.26
CA PHE A 249 -24.78 -5.92 -0.92
C PHE A 249 -25.63 -6.41 -2.10
N GLY A 250 -26.95 -6.63 -1.91
CA GLY A 250 -27.87 -6.94 -3.00
C GLY A 250 -28.30 -5.71 -3.79
N SER A 251 -28.53 -4.58 -3.12
CA SER A 251 -28.93 -3.31 -3.75
C SER A 251 -27.80 -2.27 -3.83
N TYR A 252 -26.68 -2.51 -3.14
CA TYR A 252 -25.58 -1.56 -2.94
C TYR A 252 -26.00 -0.27 -2.24
N GLU A 253 -27.07 -0.34 -1.45
CA GLU A 253 -27.56 0.78 -0.65
C GLU A 253 -26.98 0.72 0.75
N ALA A 254 -26.72 1.89 1.33
CA ALA A 254 -26.16 2.01 2.65
C ALA A 254 -26.90 3.01 3.54
N GLU A 255 -26.89 2.70 4.84
CA GLU A 255 -27.27 3.61 5.91
C GLU A 255 -26.04 3.88 6.77
N VAL A 256 -25.81 5.15 7.10
CA VAL A 256 -24.69 5.58 7.96
C VAL A 256 -25.23 6.25 9.21
N ASP A 257 -24.81 5.74 10.37
CA ASP A 257 -25.19 6.33 11.66
C ASP A 257 -23.96 6.92 12.37
N TYR A 258 -24.13 8.13 12.89
CA TYR A 258 -23.23 8.77 13.84
C TYR A 258 -23.94 8.95 15.17
N LYS A 259 -23.26 8.67 16.29
CA LYS A 259 -23.73 9.06 17.62
C LYS A 259 -23.07 10.38 18.00
N VAL A 260 -23.87 11.34 18.42
CA VAL A 260 -23.43 12.67 18.77
C VAL A 260 -23.78 12.95 20.24
N MET A 261 -22.82 13.55 20.95
CA MET A 261 -23.05 14.20 22.24
C MET A 261 -22.68 15.67 22.04
N GLU A 262 -23.66 16.56 22.02
CA GLU A 262 -23.49 17.95 21.57
C GLU A 262 -22.71 18.79 22.59
N GLY A 263 -22.97 18.58 23.89
CA GLY A 263 -22.39 19.38 24.96
C GLY A 263 -23.03 20.76 25.08
N GLU A 264 -22.35 21.67 25.77
CA GLU A 264 -22.85 23.02 26.00
C GLU A 264 -22.48 23.97 24.86
N GLN A 265 -23.34 24.98 24.62
CA GLN A 265 -23.04 26.04 23.67
C GLN A 265 -22.21 27.14 24.33
N TYR A 266 -21.03 27.41 23.77
CA TYR A 266 -20.10 28.41 24.28
C TYR A 266 -20.24 29.75 23.57
N HIS A 267 -20.06 30.81 24.35
CA HIS A 267 -19.91 32.17 23.87
C HIS A 267 -18.46 32.62 24.02
N VAL A 268 -18.03 33.50 23.11
CA VAL A 268 -16.73 34.15 23.20
C VAL A 268 -16.72 35.03 24.44
N GLY A 269 -15.77 34.78 25.35
CA GLY A 269 -15.48 35.68 26.47
C GLY A 269 -14.70 36.90 25.98
N THR A 270 -13.68 37.28 26.74
CA THR A 270 -12.80 38.39 26.35
C THR A 270 -11.81 37.96 25.27
N VAL A 271 -11.64 38.81 24.26
CA VAL A 271 -10.63 38.65 23.20
C VAL A 271 -9.59 39.74 23.39
N SER A 272 -8.33 39.36 23.53
CA SER A 272 -7.21 40.29 23.73
C SER A 272 -5.99 39.79 22.99
N ILE A 273 -5.24 40.70 22.36
CA ILE A 273 -3.98 40.36 21.68
C ILE A 273 -2.81 40.75 22.59
N SER A 274 -1.91 39.80 22.85
CA SER A 274 -0.65 40.04 23.55
C SER A 274 0.51 39.70 22.62
N GLN A 275 1.43 40.65 22.42
CA GLN A 275 2.45 40.57 21.38
C GLN A 275 3.73 41.34 21.76
N ASP A 276 4.88 40.86 21.30
CA ASP A 276 6.22 41.45 21.55
C ASP A 276 6.89 42.02 20.26
N VAL A 277 6.16 42.04 19.14
CA VAL A 277 6.63 42.54 17.83
C VAL A 277 6.63 44.06 17.81
N ALA A 278 7.82 44.64 17.62
CA ALA A 278 7.98 46.08 17.52
C ALA A 278 7.30 46.64 16.25
N GLY A 279 6.40 47.61 16.43
CA GLY A 279 5.73 48.31 15.33
C GLY A 279 4.37 47.74 14.92
N LEU A 280 3.92 46.64 15.53
CA LEU A 280 2.61 46.06 15.27
C LEU A 280 1.51 46.89 15.97
N ASP A 281 0.52 47.35 15.21
CA ASP A 281 -0.61 48.10 15.78
C ASP A 281 -1.70 47.16 16.32
N VAL A 282 -1.58 46.87 17.61
CA VAL A 282 -2.51 45.99 18.35
C VAL A 282 -3.96 46.47 18.23
N LYS A 283 -4.21 47.78 18.24
CA LYS A 283 -5.58 48.31 18.23
C LYS A 283 -6.27 48.13 16.89
N SER A 284 -5.54 48.30 15.80
CA SER A 284 -6.06 48.00 14.46
C SER A 284 -6.40 46.52 14.35
N LEU A 285 -5.48 45.64 14.75
CA LEU A 285 -5.68 44.20 14.68
C LEU A 285 -6.86 43.71 15.52
N GLU A 286 -7.02 44.23 16.74
CA GLU A 286 -8.18 43.90 17.59
C GLU A 286 -9.51 44.29 16.93
N SER A 287 -9.54 45.38 16.16
CA SER A 287 -10.76 45.83 15.46
C SER A 287 -11.09 44.97 14.23
N ASP A 288 -10.08 44.33 13.64
CA ASP A 288 -10.20 43.46 12.46
C ASP A 288 -10.60 42.01 12.81
N LEU A 289 -10.54 41.64 14.10
CA LEU A 289 -10.95 40.31 14.56
C LEU A 289 -12.42 39.99 14.24
N MET A 290 -12.64 38.80 13.70
CA MET A 290 -13.97 38.25 13.42
C MET A 290 -14.65 37.72 14.68
N LEU A 291 -13.89 37.18 15.64
CA LEU A 291 -14.40 36.84 16.96
C LEU A 291 -14.74 38.10 17.74
N ARG A 292 -15.92 38.11 18.34
CA ARG A 292 -16.43 39.22 19.14
C ARG A 292 -16.96 38.72 20.46
N GLU A 293 -16.58 39.38 21.54
CA GLU A 293 -17.06 39.10 22.89
C GLU A 293 -18.60 39.04 22.95
N GLY A 294 -19.12 38.06 23.68
CA GLY A 294 -20.54 37.76 23.85
C GLY A 294 -21.21 37.04 22.68
N LYS A 295 -20.59 36.98 21.49
CA LYS A 295 -21.13 36.20 20.36
C LYS A 295 -20.91 34.70 20.57
N ILE A 296 -21.73 33.87 19.92
CA ILE A 296 -21.53 32.41 19.90
C ILE A 296 -20.14 32.12 19.35
N PHE A 297 -19.41 31.23 20.01
CA PHE A 297 -18.10 30.80 19.57
C PHE A 297 -18.17 30.16 18.18
N ASN A 298 -17.20 30.46 17.33
CA ASN A 298 -17.13 29.88 16.01
C ASN A 298 -15.67 29.59 15.64
N ILE A 299 -15.34 28.30 15.54
CA ILE A 299 -13.98 27.86 15.26
C ILE A 299 -13.43 28.36 13.91
N LYS A 300 -14.30 28.58 12.91
CA LYS A 300 -13.89 29.10 11.60
C LYS A 300 -13.41 30.55 11.72
N ARG A 301 -14.12 31.38 12.51
CA ARG A 301 -13.70 32.76 12.80
C ARG A 301 -12.40 32.78 13.58
N MET A 302 -12.28 31.94 14.61
CA MET A 302 -11.03 31.83 15.40
C MET A 302 -9.82 31.49 14.53
N ARG A 303 -9.95 30.48 13.65
CA ARG A 303 -8.85 30.09 12.75
C ARG A 303 -8.55 31.16 11.70
N ALA A 304 -9.55 31.90 11.23
CA ALA A 304 -9.34 33.02 10.32
C ALA A 304 -8.60 34.18 10.99
N ASP A 305 -8.97 34.50 12.23
CA ASP A 305 -8.30 35.50 13.05
C ASP A 305 -6.85 35.11 13.32
N MET A 306 -6.60 33.86 13.74
CA MET A 306 -5.23 33.35 13.93
C MET A 306 -4.39 33.46 12.67
N LYS A 307 -4.94 33.04 11.52
CA LYS A 307 -4.25 33.11 10.24
C LYS A 307 -3.94 34.56 9.81
N MET A 308 -4.89 35.48 10.01
CA MET A 308 -4.67 36.90 9.73
C MET A 308 -3.53 37.46 10.59
N LEU A 309 -3.51 37.13 11.89
CA LEU A 309 -2.44 37.54 12.80
C LEU A 309 -1.08 36.95 12.40
N GLU A 310 -1.04 35.67 12.00
CA GLU A 310 0.18 35.03 11.48
C GLU A 310 0.70 35.73 10.21
N GLU A 311 -0.19 36.08 9.28
CA GLU A 311 0.17 36.79 8.05
C GLU A 311 0.69 38.20 8.33
N GLU A 312 0.06 38.94 9.24
CA GLU A 312 0.51 40.27 9.63
C GLU A 312 1.88 40.24 10.31
N VAL A 313 2.11 39.30 11.23
CA VAL A 313 3.45 39.14 11.85
C VAL A 313 4.49 38.69 10.80
N GLY A 314 4.10 37.84 9.85
CA GLY A 314 4.92 37.44 8.71
C GLY A 314 5.37 38.62 7.85
N ASN A 315 4.50 39.61 7.62
CA ASN A 315 4.83 40.84 6.87
C ASN A 315 5.92 41.67 7.54
N PHE A 316 6.10 41.55 8.86
CA PHE A 316 7.20 42.17 9.61
C PHE A 316 8.52 41.38 9.54
N GLY A 317 8.59 40.30 8.76
CA GLY A 317 9.81 39.54 8.48
C GLY A 317 10.04 38.33 9.38
N TYR A 318 9.04 37.93 10.17
CA TYR A 318 9.11 36.73 11.01
C TYR A 318 8.67 35.50 10.21
N ALA A 319 9.60 34.57 9.97
CA ALA A 319 9.33 33.37 9.18
C ALA A 319 8.66 32.24 9.97
N TYR A 320 8.64 32.33 11.30
CA TYR A 320 7.99 31.39 12.22
C TYR A 320 7.18 32.21 13.22
N VAL A 321 5.87 32.01 13.21
CA VAL A 321 4.89 32.69 14.07
C VAL A 321 4.12 31.63 14.84
#